data_AF-A0A923I3J7-F1
#
_entry.id   AF-A0A923I3J7-F1
#
_cell.length_a   1.000
_cell.length_b   1.000
_cell.length_c   1.000
_cell.angle_alpha   90.00
_cell.angle_beta   90.00
_cell.angle_gamma   90.00
#
_symmetry.space_group_name_H-M   'P 1'
#
loop_
_entity.id
_entity.type
_entity.pdbx_description
1 polymer ?
#
loop_
_entity_poly.entity_id
_entity_poly.type
_entity_poly.pdbx_seq_one_letter_code
_entity_poly.pdbx_strand_id
1 'polypeptide(L)'
;MLVRSVLLSLLLSLSPVLFAADLQTEGRQLLSQGDAAAASKKFAEAAKVNPFDASALNNQAVALSAQGDYEKALGLLERAVRLAPARADIATNLNEMRAWVTRHAPQIKLKEAPPPIMNVYPDTDIPPEPPALWKK
;
A
#
# COMPACT_ATOMS: atom_id res chain seq x y z
N MET A 1 10.62 7.85 43.26
CA MET A 1 9.89 6.75 42.59
C MET A 1 9.21 7.14 41.26
N LEU A 2 9.07 8.42 40.90
CA LEU A 2 8.39 8.83 39.66
C LEU A 2 9.17 8.58 38.35
N VAL A 3 10.50 8.77 38.34
CA VAL A 3 11.32 8.67 37.10
C VAL A 3 11.32 7.25 36.51
N ARG A 4 11.35 6.21 37.36
CA ARG A 4 11.41 4.81 36.93
C ARG A 4 10.07 4.30 36.35
N SER A 5 8.96 4.89 36.80
CA SER A 5 7.60 4.55 36.35
C SER A 5 7.24 5.23 35.03
N VAL A 6 7.70 6.47 34.82
CA VAL A 6 7.59 7.17 33.53
C VAL A 6 8.44 6.48 32.46
N LEU A 7 9.69 6.09 32.79
CA LEU A 7 10.57 5.40 31.85
C LEU A 7 10.02 4.04 31.40
N LEU A 8 9.45 3.26 32.33
CA LEU A 8 8.88 1.94 32.02
C LEU A 8 7.58 2.03 31.22
N SER A 9 6.74 3.03 31.51
CA SER A 9 5.52 3.29 30.74
C SER A 9 5.85 3.77 29.32
N LEU A 10 6.87 4.62 29.19
CA LEU A 10 7.38 5.09 27.91
C LEU A 10 7.97 3.93 27.09
N LEU A 11 8.76 3.06 27.71
CA LEU A 11 9.31 1.85 27.09
C LEU A 11 8.21 0.89 26.58
N LEU A 12 7.18 0.61 27.39
CA LEU A 12 6.06 -0.24 26.97
C LEU A 12 5.23 0.39 25.84
N SER A 13 5.10 1.72 25.82
CA SER A 13 4.40 2.44 24.74
C SER A 13 5.20 2.52 23.43
N LEU A 14 6.53 2.46 23.51
CA LEU A 14 7.42 2.52 22.35
C LEU A 14 7.52 1.19 21.60
N SER A 15 7.46 0.06 22.30
CA SER A 15 7.66 -1.27 21.71
C SER A 15 6.75 -1.55 20.50
N PRO A 16 5.44 -1.24 20.52
CA PRO A 16 4.57 -1.46 19.35
C PRO A 16 4.91 -0.52 18.18
N VAL A 17 5.23 0.74 18.47
CA VAL A 17 5.56 1.73 17.44
C VAL A 17 6.88 1.38 16.74
N LEU A 18 7.89 0.95 17.52
CA LEU A 18 9.17 0.51 16.97
C LEU A 18 8.99 -0.76 16.13
N PHE A 19 8.18 -1.71 16.60
CA PHE A 19 7.85 -2.91 15.83
C PHE A 19 7.16 -2.58 14.49
N ALA A 20 6.25 -1.60 14.47
CA ALA A 20 5.63 -1.13 13.22
C ALA A 20 6.65 -0.49 12.26
N ALA A 21 7.66 0.24 12.79
CA ALA A 21 8.70 0.85 11.99
C ALA A 21 9.65 -0.20 11.36
N ASP A 22 9.97 -1.26 12.09
CA ASP A 22 10.76 -2.39 11.58
C ASP A 22 10.04 -3.10 10.44
N LEU A 23 8.74 -3.38 10.62
CA LEU A 23 7.88 -3.97 9.58
C LEU A 23 7.82 -3.09 8.32
N GLN A 24 7.74 -1.77 8.47
CA GLN A 24 7.77 -0.86 7.32
C GLN A 24 9.13 -0.87 6.61
N THR A 25 10.22 -1.01 7.35
CA THR A 25 11.57 -1.06 6.79
C THR A 25 11.78 -2.34 6.01
N GLU A 26 11.40 -3.48 6.57
CA GLU A 26 11.41 -4.77 5.88
C GLU A 26 10.51 -4.75 4.63
N GLY A 27 9.29 -4.18 4.75
CA GLY A 27 8.39 -4.01 3.61
C GLY A 27 9.00 -3.20 2.47
N ARG A 28 9.71 -2.11 2.76
CA ARG A 28 10.40 -1.31 1.73
C ARG A 28 11.54 -2.09 1.08
N GLN A 29 12.28 -2.87 1.86
CA GLN A 29 13.35 -3.73 1.33
C GLN A 29 12.78 -4.78 0.36
N LEU A 30 11.70 -5.47 0.74
CA LEU A 30 11.04 -6.46 -0.12
C LEU A 30 10.51 -5.83 -1.41
N LEU A 31 9.91 -4.63 -1.31
CA LEU A 31 9.48 -3.86 -2.49
C LEU A 31 10.66 -3.55 -3.42
N SER A 32 11.80 -3.14 -2.87
CA SER A 32 13.01 -2.86 -3.67
C SER A 32 13.59 -4.10 -4.36
N GLN A 33 13.31 -5.28 -3.82
CA GLN A 33 13.68 -6.58 -4.39
C GLN A 33 12.65 -7.10 -5.41
N GLY A 34 11.54 -6.38 -5.61
CA GLY A 34 10.45 -6.78 -6.50
C GLY A 34 9.42 -7.72 -5.87
N ASP A 35 9.58 -8.10 -4.60
CA ASP A 35 8.61 -8.95 -3.89
C ASP A 35 7.48 -8.09 -3.30
N ALA A 36 6.62 -7.59 -4.19
CA ALA A 36 5.47 -6.78 -3.83
C ALA A 36 4.48 -7.53 -2.92
N ALA A 37 4.36 -8.85 -3.07
CA ALA A 37 3.45 -9.67 -2.29
C ALA A 37 3.91 -9.77 -0.82
N ALA A 38 5.19 -10.06 -0.58
CA ALA A 38 5.74 -10.06 0.77
C ALA A 38 5.74 -8.66 1.38
N ALA A 39 6.09 -7.63 0.59
CA ALA A 39 6.07 -6.24 1.05
C ALA A 39 4.67 -5.81 1.53
N SER A 40 3.63 -6.11 0.75
CA SER A 40 2.24 -5.82 1.12
C SER A 40 1.84 -6.45 2.46
N LYS A 41 2.27 -7.69 2.72
CA LYS A 41 2.02 -8.36 4.02
C LYS A 41 2.69 -7.61 5.17
N LYS A 42 3.94 -7.19 5.02
CA LYS A 42 4.66 -6.43 6.06
C LYS A 42 4.04 -5.07 6.34
N PHE A 43 3.61 -4.35 5.31
CA PHE A 43 2.88 -3.10 5.53
C PHE A 43 1.49 -3.33 6.14
N ALA A 44 0.80 -4.42 5.79
CA ALA A 44 -0.46 -4.77 6.42
C ALA A 44 -0.29 -5.11 7.91
N GLU A 45 0.80 -5.79 8.27
CA GLU A 45 1.17 -6.03 9.67
C GLU A 45 1.48 -4.71 10.40
N ALA A 46 2.26 -3.81 9.79
CA ALA A 46 2.52 -2.48 10.36
C ALA A 46 1.23 -1.69 10.56
N ALA A 47 0.31 -1.74 9.60
CA ALA A 47 -1.00 -1.08 9.66
C ALA A 47 -1.95 -1.73 10.70
N LYS A 48 -1.77 -3.01 11.06
CA LYS A 48 -2.50 -3.62 12.19
C LYS A 48 -2.01 -3.06 13.53
N VAL A 49 -0.71 -2.80 13.64
CA VAL A 49 -0.09 -2.24 14.86
C VAL A 49 -0.43 -0.76 15.01
N ASN A 50 -0.33 0.01 13.92
CA ASN A 50 -0.78 1.40 13.86
C ASN A 50 -1.71 1.64 12.66
N PRO A 51 -3.04 1.51 12.85
CA PRO A 51 -4.03 1.76 11.79
C PRO A 51 -4.11 3.20 11.30
N PHE A 52 -3.47 4.15 11.99
CA PHE A 52 -3.51 5.57 11.63
C PHE A 52 -2.21 6.03 10.96
N ASP A 53 -1.27 5.11 10.71
CA ASP A 53 -0.05 5.42 9.96
C ASP A 53 -0.34 5.55 8.46
N ALA A 54 -0.46 6.80 8.01
CA ALA A 54 -0.67 7.12 6.60
C ALA A 54 0.47 6.59 5.69
N SER A 55 1.70 6.49 6.20
CA SER A 55 2.85 5.99 5.43
C SER A 55 2.76 4.48 5.22
N ALA A 56 2.39 3.73 6.27
CA ALA A 56 2.17 2.29 6.16
C ALA A 56 1.04 1.97 5.18
N LEU A 57 -0.08 2.70 5.25
CA LEU A 57 -1.20 2.54 4.33
C LEU A 57 -0.83 2.89 2.88
N ASN A 58 -0.09 4.00 2.68
CA ASN A 58 0.42 4.38 1.36
C ASN A 58 1.35 3.30 0.79
N ASN A 59 2.32 2.82 1.57
CA ASN A 59 3.27 1.81 1.12
C ASN A 59 2.59 0.46 0.82
N GLN A 60 1.59 0.07 1.62
CA GLN A 60 0.77 -1.10 1.32
C GLN A 60 0.02 -0.94 -0.01
N ALA A 61 -0.54 0.25 -0.27
CA ALA A 61 -1.22 0.53 -1.52
C ALA A 61 -0.28 0.45 -2.72
N VAL A 62 0.95 0.95 -2.59
CA VAL A 62 1.99 0.82 -3.62
C VAL A 62 2.30 -0.65 -3.90
N ALA A 63 2.46 -1.46 -2.85
CA ALA A 63 2.73 -2.90 -3.00
C ALA A 63 1.54 -3.65 -3.62
N LEU A 64 0.30 -3.29 -3.29
CA LEU A 64 -0.91 -3.89 -3.87
C LEU A 64 -1.11 -3.48 -5.33
N SER A 65 -0.79 -2.22 -5.66
CA SER A 65 -0.77 -1.71 -7.04
C SER A 65 0.16 -2.56 -7.91
N ALA A 66 1.36 -2.86 -7.42
CA ALA A 66 2.32 -3.71 -8.14
C ALA A 66 1.85 -5.18 -8.30
N GLN A 67 0.95 -5.65 -7.42
CA GLN A 67 0.30 -6.96 -7.55
C GLN A 67 -0.92 -6.94 -8.49
N GLY A 68 -1.35 -5.74 -8.91
CA GLY A 68 -2.55 -5.56 -9.69
C GLY A 68 -3.86 -5.58 -8.88
N ASP A 69 -3.77 -5.42 -7.56
CA ASP A 69 -4.90 -5.29 -6.62
C ASP A 69 -5.34 -3.81 -6.53
N TYR A 70 -5.79 -3.24 -7.65
CA TYR A 70 -5.97 -1.79 -7.81
C TYR A 70 -7.07 -1.20 -6.91
N GLU A 71 -8.19 -1.91 -6.72
CA GLU A 71 -9.28 -1.44 -5.88
C GLU A 71 -8.86 -1.29 -4.42
N LYS A 72 -8.13 -2.28 -3.89
CA LYS A 72 -7.60 -2.23 -2.52
C LYS A 72 -6.56 -1.12 -2.38
N ALA A 73 -5.68 -0.97 -3.38
CA ALA A 73 -4.69 0.11 -3.39
C ALA A 73 -5.38 1.49 -3.34
N LEU A 74 -6.42 1.69 -4.14
CA LEU A 74 -7.18 2.93 -4.15
C LEU A 74 -7.83 3.23 -2.79
N GLY A 75 -8.51 2.24 -2.19
CA GLY A 75 -9.15 2.41 -0.88
C GLY A 75 -8.16 2.75 0.24
N LEU A 76 -6.95 2.17 0.19
CA LEU A 76 -5.88 2.47 1.15
C LEU A 76 -5.31 3.88 0.96
N LEU A 77 -5.09 4.32 -0.29
CA LEU A 77 -4.63 5.68 -0.58
C LEU A 77 -5.65 6.73 -0.15
N GLU A 78 -6.94 6.49 -0.38
CA GLU A 78 -8.01 7.39 0.09
C GLU A 78 -8.01 7.51 1.61
N ARG A 79 -7.80 6.41 2.33
CA ARG A 79 -7.67 6.43 3.78
C ARG A 79 -6.41 7.18 4.22
N ALA A 80 -5.28 6.93 3.57
CA ALA A 80 -4.01 7.59 3.89
C ALA A 80 -4.11 9.12 3.70
N VAL A 81 -4.75 9.59 2.61
CA VAL A 81 -5.01 11.03 2.39
C VAL A 81 -5.92 11.62 3.47
N ARG A 82 -6.97 10.90 3.90
CA ARG A 82 -7.83 11.36 5.02
C ARG A 82 -7.06 11.51 6.32
N LEU A 83 -6.10 10.62 6.59
CA LEU A 83 -5.30 10.65 7.82
C LEU A 83 -4.20 11.71 7.80
N ALA A 84 -3.64 12.00 6.63
CA ALA A 84 -2.56 12.97 6.48
C ALA A 84 -2.80 13.89 5.26
N PRO A 85 -3.78 14.80 5.32
CA PRO A 85 -4.17 15.63 4.16
C PRO A 85 -3.08 16.59 3.68
N ALA A 86 -2.08 16.89 4.52
CA ALA A 86 -0.93 17.72 4.17
C ALA A 86 0.20 16.96 3.45
N ARG A 87 0.10 15.63 3.31
CA ARG A 87 1.11 14.79 2.63
C ARG A 87 0.90 14.80 1.12
N ALA A 88 1.55 15.75 0.45
CA ALA A 88 1.46 15.93 -1.00
C ALA A 88 1.90 14.71 -1.81
N ASP A 89 2.85 13.92 -1.30
CA ASP A 89 3.29 12.66 -1.88
C ASP A 89 2.16 11.62 -1.92
N ILE A 90 1.44 11.44 -0.81
CA ILE A 90 0.32 10.49 -0.72
C ILE A 90 -0.84 10.96 -1.61
N ALA A 91 -1.12 12.27 -1.63
CA ALA A 91 -2.12 12.85 -2.53
C ALA A 91 -1.76 12.66 -4.01
N THR A 92 -0.48 12.77 -4.36
CA THR A 92 0.02 12.49 -5.71
C THR A 92 -0.24 11.04 -6.08
N ASN A 93 0.10 10.09 -5.21
CA ASN A 93 -0.12 8.67 -5.44
C ASN A 93 -1.60 8.33 -5.63
N LEU A 94 -2.50 8.95 -4.84
CA LEU A 94 -3.94 8.79 -5.01
C LEU A 94 -4.41 9.28 -6.39
N ASN A 95 -3.95 10.46 -6.81
CA ASN A 95 -4.35 11.04 -8.09
C ASN A 95 -3.85 10.22 -9.28
N GLU A 96 -2.59 9.76 -9.22
CA GLU A 96 -2.00 8.90 -10.25
C GLU A 96 -2.74 7.55 -10.33
N MET A 97 -3.01 6.93 -9.19
CA MET A 97 -3.78 5.68 -9.13
C MET A 97 -5.19 5.86 -9.68
N ARG A 98 -5.91 6.92 -9.29
CA ARG A 98 -7.26 7.22 -9.82
C ARG A 98 -7.27 7.42 -11.32
N ALA A 99 -6.33 8.20 -11.84
CA ALA A 99 -6.21 8.44 -13.27
C ALA A 99 -5.92 7.14 -14.03
N TRP A 100 -5.04 6.31 -13.49
CA TRP A 100 -4.68 5.03 -14.07
C TRP A 100 -5.86 4.04 -14.05
N VAL A 101 -6.55 3.87 -12.92
CA VAL A 101 -7.73 2.99 -12.80
C VAL A 101 -8.85 3.45 -13.73
N THR A 102 -9.08 4.76 -13.82
CA THR A 102 -10.12 5.31 -14.72
C THR A 102 -9.82 5.02 -16.18
N ARG A 103 -8.56 5.20 -16.60
CA ARG A 103 -8.14 4.97 -17.99
C ARG A 103 -8.22 3.49 -18.38
N HIS A 104 -7.92 2.59 -17.46
CA HIS A 104 -7.82 1.15 -17.71
C HIS A 104 -9.01 0.35 -17.15
N ALA A 105 -10.10 1.03 -16.76
CA ALA A 105 -11.29 0.40 -16.19
C ALA A 105 -11.85 -0.78 -17.01
N PRO A 106 -11.89 -0.74 -18.37
CA PRO A 106 -12.33 -1.90 -19.16
C PRO A 106 -11.44 -3.14 -18.96
N GLN A 107 -10.12 -2.95 -18.95
CA GLN A 107 -9.13 -4.03 -18.81
C GLN A 107 -9.14 -4.62 -17.40
N ILE A 108 -9.29 -3.76 -16.38
CA ILE A 108 -9.42 -4.20 -14.98
C ILE A 108 -10.66 -5.08 -14.82
N LYS A 109 -11.82 -4.64 -15.33
CA LYS A 109 -13.06 -5.44 -15.31
C LYS A 109 -12.92 -6.78 -16.02
N LEU A 110 -12.16 -6.81 -17.11
CA LEU A 110 -11.93 -8.02 -17.89
C LEU A 110 -11.06 -9.03 -17.13
N LYS A 111 -10.01 -8.56 -16.44
CA LYS A 111 -9.16 -9.38 -15.56
C LYS A 111 -9.95 -10.01 -14.40
N GLU A 112 -10.97 -9.32 -13.90
CA GLU A 112 -11.84 -9.81 -12.82
C GLU A 112 -12.95 -10.76 -13.31
N ALA A 113 -13.26 -10.74 -14.61
CA ALA A 113 -14.26 -11.62 -15.20
C ALA A 113 -13.74 -13.06 -15.29
N PRO A 114 -14.62 -14.08 -15.12
CA PRO A 114 -14.22 -15.46 -15.37
C PRO A 114 -13.70 -15.61 -16.81
N PRO A 115 -12.64 -16.42 -17.03
CA PRO A 115 -12.07 -16.58 -18.35
C PRO A 115 -13.13 -17.09 -19.34
N PRO A 116 -13.17 -16.58 -20.58
CA PRO A 116 -14.13 -16.98 -21.58
C PRO A 116 -13.87 -18.45 -21.92
N ILE A 117 -14.95 -19.14 -22.27
CA ILE A 117 -14.93 -20.57 -22.63
C ILE A 117 -13.97 -20.85 -23.80
N MET A 118 -13.70 -19.84 -24.63
CA MET A 118 -12.68 -19.86 -25.68
C MET A 118 -11.45 -19.07 -25.22
N ASN A 119 -10.45 -19.80 -24.75
CA ASN A 119 -9.24 -19.31 -24.10
C ASN A 119 -8.30 -18.56 -25.06
N VAL A 120 -8.59 -17.31 -25.41
CA VAL A 120 -7.57 -16.33 -25.84
C VAL A 120 -8.07 -14.92 -25.49
N TYR A 121 -7.71 -14.41 -24.32
CA TYR A 121 -7.68 -12.96 -24.15
C TYR A 121 -6.42 -12.47 -24.87
N PRO A 122 -6.50 -11.60 -25.90
CA PRO A 122 -5.31 -10.97 -26.46
C PRO A 122 -4.55 -10.21 -25.36
N ASP A 123 -3.21 -10.15 -25.43
CA ASP A 123 -2.36 -9.48 -24.43
C ASP A 123 -2.74 -8.00 -24.19
N THR A 124 -3.48 -7.38 -25.12
CA THR A 124 -4.04 -6.02 -25.02
C THR A 124 -5.10 -5.85 -23.94
N ASP A 125 -5.62 -6.96 -23.42
CA ASP A 125 -6.68 -7.01 -22.40
C ASP A 125 -6.11 -6.97 -20.98
N ILE A 126 -4.81 -7.23 -20.83
CA ILE A 126 -4.10 -7.09 -19.56
C ILE A 126 -3.81 -5.60 -19.36
N PRO A 127 -4.27 -5.00 -18.26
CA PRO A 127 -3.96 -3.60 -18.00
C PRO A 127 -2.44 -3.43 -17.84
N PRO A 128 -1.84 -2.37 -18.41
CA PRO A 128 -0.40 -2.14 -18.31
C PRO A 128 0.03 -1.97 -16.86
N GLU A 129 1.30 -2.15 -16.54
CA GLU A 129 1.75 -1.87 -15.16
C GLU A 129 1.45 -0.40 -14.78
N PRO A 130 0.93 -0.15 -13.57
CA PRO A 130 0.68 1.19 -13.10
C PRO A 130 2.00 1.97 -13.00
N PRO A 131 1.97 3.30 -13.19
CA PRO A 131 3.16 4.11 -13.04
C PRO A 131 3.75 3.91 -11.64
N ALA A 132 5.07 3.97 -11.60
CA ALA A 132 5.87 3.86 -10.39
C ALA A 132 5.51 4.99 -9.39
N LEU A 133 4.61 4.70 -8.42
CA LEU A 133 4.13 5.62 -7.35
C LEU A 133 5.19 6.06 -6.30
N TRP A 134 6.46 5.73 -6.55
CA TRP A 134 7.62 5.92 -5.68
C TRP A 134 8.69 6.82 -6.31
N LYS A 135 8.50 7.27 -7.56
CA LYS A 135 9.48 8.10 -8.27
C LYS A 135 9.24 9.59 -8.03
N LYS A 136 9.55 10.09 -6.83
CA LYS A 136 9.99 11.49 -6.60
C LYS A 136 10.99 11.56 -5.47
#